data_AF-A0A6J0BZ90-F1
#
_entry.id   AF-A0A6J0BZ90-F1
#
_cell.length_a   1.000
_cell.length_b   1.000
_cell.length_c   1.000
_cell.angle_alpha   90.00
_cell.angle_beta   90.00
_cell.angle_gamma   90.00
#
_symmetry.space_group_name_H-M   'P 1'
#
loop_
_entity.id
_entity.type
_entity.pdbx_description
1 polymer ?
#
loop_
_entity_poly.entity_id
_entity_poly.type
_entity_poly.pdbx_seq_one_letter_code
_entity_poly.pdbx_strand_id
1 'polypeptide(L)'
;MKRTRLCKPVRYSKIQKIHAMADAVIDLTEDPPVNESSEKDFGAETEDSDGPECAVCLQPCVHPAQLPCSHVFCFLCVKGVANQSKRCPMCRHEIPPDFLEKPRLVELEELVKTIQVTEEEQYRWFYEGRNGWWQYDQRTSSELETAYKQGLRSCELLIAGFLYIADFGCMLQLRRNDPSRRRKIKRDLCTIPKKGVAGLRLNGRAEEPIVREIRGAERPASPVNNAANTT
;
A
#
# COMPACT_ATOMS: atom_id res chain seq x y z
N MET A 1 -11.92 25.64 -30.10
CA MET A 1 -11.10 25.63 -28.87
C MET A 1 -11.90 25.01 -27.73
N LYS A 2 -11.62 23.76 -27.35
CA LYS A 2 -12.39 23.00 -26.35
C LYS A 2 -11.93 23.41 -24.95
N ARG A 3 -12.83 24.03 -24.17
CA ARG A 3 -12.59 24.44 -22.78
C ARG A 3 -12.54 23.20 -21.87
N THR A 4 -11.39 22.89 -21.29
CA THR A 4 -11.24 21.90 -20.22
C THR A 4 -11.89 22.43 -18.94
N ARG A 5 -12.85 21.69 -18.38
CA ARG A 5 -13.47 22.02 -17.08
C ARG A 5 -12.45 21.77 -15.97
N LEU A 6 -12.01 22.84 -15.30
CA LEU A 6 -11.30 22.72 -14.02
C LEU A 6 -12.26 22.12 -12.98
N CYS A 7 -11.88 21.00 -12.38
CA CYS A 7 -12.55 20.46 -11.20
C CYS A 7 -12.31 21.42 -10.02
N LYS A 8 -13.39 21.91 -9.39
CA LYS A 8 -13.33 22.85 -8.27
C LYS A 8 -12.89 22.12 -6.98
N PRO A 9 -12.16 22.78 -6.07
CA PRO A 9 -11.75 22.18 -4.80
C PRO A 9 -12.96 21.94 -3.89
N VAL A 10 -13.15 20.69 -3.45
CA VAL A 10 -14.17 20.31 -2.46
C VAL A 10 -13.64 20.71 -1.08
N ARG A 11 -14.36 21.62 -0.42
CA ARG A 11 -14.06 22.03 0.97
C ARG A 11 -14.38 20.87 1.90
N TYR A 12 -13.35 20.34 2.55
CA TYR A 12 -13.44 19.26 3.51
C TYR A 12 -13.83 19.86 4.88
N SER A 13 -15.11 19.85 5.20
CA SER A 13 -15.57 20.13 6.56
C SER A 13 -16.67 19.15 6.94
N LYS A 14 -16.38 18.35 7.97
CA LYS A 14 -17.32 17.75 8.92
C LYS A 14 -18.05 16.48 8.45
N ILE A 15 -17.47 15.32 8.75
CA ILE A 15 -18.26 14.13 9.12
C ILE A 15 -17.54 13.44 10.29
N GLN A 16 -17.98 13.79 11.50
CA GLN A 16 -17.89 12.97 12.70
C GLN A 16 -19.28 12.36 12.89
N LYS A 17 -19.29 11.09 13.33
CA LYS A 17 -20.42 10.34 13.92
C LYS A 17 -21.52 9.89 12.96
N ILE A 18 -21.58 8.58 12.74
CA ILE A 18 -22.86 7.87 12.71
C ILE A 18 -22.69 6.55 13.47
N HIS A 19 -23.15 6.58 14.73
CA HIS A 19 -23.54 5.42 15.53
C HIS A 19 -24.93 5.74 16.07
N ALA A 20 -25.86 4.84 15.78
CA ALA A 20 -27.20 4.62 16.36
C ALA A 20 -28.24 5.76 16.30
N MET A 21 -29.47 5.43 15.87
CA MET A 21 -30.71 5.46 16.65
C MET A 21 -31.89 5.09 15.73
N ALA A 22 -32.58 3.99 16.01
CA ALA A 22 -33.97 3.78 15.63
C ALA A 22 -34.60 2.79 16.64
N ASP A 23 -35.18 3.34 17.70
CA ASP A 23 -36.08 2.62 18.59
C ASP A 23 -37.53 2.94 18.22
N ALA A 24 -38.33 1.88 18.04
CA ALA A 24 -39.77 1.89 18.27
C ALA A 24 -40.13 0.53 18.88
N VAL A 25 -40.57 0.58 20.14
CA VAL A 25 -40.88 -0.52 21.05
C VAL A 25 -42.30 -1.05 20.82
N ILE A 26 -42.48 -2.38 20.82
CA ILE A 26 -43.72 -3.02 21.30
C ILE A 26 -43.29 -4.22 22.15
N ASP A 27 -43.75 -4.18 23.40
CA ASP A 27 -43.55 -5.09 24.53
C ASP A 27 -44.58 -6.23 24.49
N LEU A 28 -44.12 -7.49 24.56
CA LEU A 28 -44.86 -8.63 25.14
C LEU A 28 -43.86 -9.67 25.66
N THR A 29 -43.85 -9.80 26.98
CA THR A 29 -43.17 -10.79 27.83
C THR A 29 -43.65 -12.21 27.59
N GLU A 30 -42.72 -13.17 27.50
CA GLU A 30 -42.81 -14.56 28.03
C GLU A 30 -41.46 -15.27 27.81
N ASP A 31 -40.70 -15.54 28.88
CA ASP A 31 -39.46 -16.33 28.84
C ASP A 31 -39.76 -17.84 28.99
N PRO A 32 -39.31 -18.72 28.06
CA PRO A 32 -39.25 -20.16 28.28
C PRO A 32 -37.81 -20.64 28.57
N PRO A 33 -37.63 -21.86 29.11
CA PRO A 33 -36.52 -22.18 30.00
C PRO A 33 -35.18 -22.42 29.28
N VAL A 34 -34.13 -22.04 29.99
CA VAL A 34 -32.72 -22.31 29.69
C VAL A 34 -32.51 -23.83 29.60
N ASN A 35 -32.17 -24.31 28.41
CA ASN A 35 -31.64 -25.65 28.20
C ASN A 35 -30.12 -25.54 28.00
N GLU A 36 -29.38 -25.89 29.06
CA GLU A 36 -27.97 -26.26 28.99
C GLU A 36 -27.82 -27.51 28.12
N SER A 37 -27.27 -27.38 26.92
CA SER A 37 -26.46 -28.43 26.27
C SER A 37 -26.04 -28.03 24.86
N SER A 38 -24.79 -27.61 24.73
CA SER A 38 -23.82 -27.98 23.68
C SER A 38 -22.85 -26.83 23.45
N GLU A 39 -21.74 -26.87 24.19
CA GLU A 39 -20.49 -26.25 23.76
C GLU A 39 -20.08 -26.92 22.44
N LYS A 40 -20.61 -26.43 21.32
CA LYS A 40 -20.03 -26.70 20.01
C LYS A 40 -18.91 -25.70 19.83
N ASP A 41 -17.75 -26.14 20.30
CA ASP A 41 -16.44 -25.65 19.92
C ASP A 41 -16.40 -25.47 18.39
N PHE A 42 -16.54 -24.23 17.94
CA PHE A 42 -16.31 -23.87 16.55
C PHE A 42 -14.81 -23.71 16.38
N GLY A 43 -14.10 -24.83 16.51
CA GLY A 43 -12.76 -25.02 15.99
C GLY A 43 -12.84 -24.91 14.48
N ALA A 44 -12.85 -23.67 13.98
CA ALA A 44 -12.50 -23.40 12.61
C ALA A 44 -11.02 -23.74 12.48
N GLU A 45 -10.73 -25.00 12.14
CA GLU A 45 -9.47 -25.39 11.53
C GLU A 45 -9.36 -24.55 10.25
N THR A 46 -8.72 -23.39 10.38
CA THR A 46 -8.32 -22.61 9.22
C THR A 46 -7.30 -23.46 8.50
N GLU A 47 -7.66 -23.92 7.31
CA GLU A 47 -6.74 -24.50 6.33
C GLU A 47 -5.42 -23.74 6.39
N ASP A 48 -4.37 -24.47 6.77
CA ASP A 48 -3.06 -23.94 7.16
C ASP A 48 -2.56 -23.06 6.02
N SER A 49 -2.60 -21.73 6.23
CA SER A 49 -2.00 -20.78 5.31
C SER A 49 -0.50 -21.04 5.37
N ASP A 50 0.02 -21.79 4.39
CA ASP A 50 1.38 -22.33 4.29
C ASP A 50 2.50 -21.26 4.13
N GLY A 51 2.30 -20.08 4.72
CA GLY A 51 3.20 -18.94 4.65
C GLY A 51 3.29 -18.20 5.99
N PRO A 52 4.39 -17.48 6.23
CA PRO A 52 4.63 -16.83 7.51
C PRO A 52 3.60 -15.74 7.80
N GLU A 53 3.15 -15.64 9.05
CA GLU A 53 2.29 -14.55 9.51
C GLU A 53 3.11 -13.29 9.83
N CYS A 54 2.60 -12.13 9.42
CA CYS A 54 3.27 -10.85 9.65
C CYS A 54 2.87 -10.25 11.01
N ALA A 55 3.80 -10.20 11.98
CA ALA A 55 3.54 -9.61 13.31
C ALA A 55 3.27 -8.08 13.32
N VAL A 56 3.32 -7.39 12.17
CA VAL A 56 2.94 -5.97 12.06
C VAL A 56 1.47 -5.79 11.69
N CYS A 57 0.94 -6.62 10.80
CA CYS A 57 -0.44 -6.52 10.34
C CYS A 57 -1.34 -7.66 10.82
N LEU A 58 -0.76 -8.69 11.46
CA LEU A 58 -1.46 -9.89 11.95
C LEU A 58 -2.24 -10.60 10.84
N GLN A 59 -1.59 -10.74 9.68
CA GLN A 59 -2.14 -11.39 8.49
C GLN A 59 -1.03 -12.17 7.75
N PRO A 60 -1.37 -13.14 6.87
CA PRO A 60 -0.41 -13.84 6.03
C PRO A 60 0.51 -12.88 5.27
N CYS A 61 1.81 -13.18 5.18
CA CYS A 61 2.76 -12.27 4.56
C CYS A 61 2.50 -12.09 3.05
N VAL A 62 2.41 -10.84 2.62
CA VAL A 62 2.45 -10.48 1.20
C VAL A 62 3.85 -10.02 0.85
N HIS A 63 4.49 -10.74 -0.07
CA HIS A 63 5.93 -10.61 -0.38
C HIS A 63 6.77 -10.67 0.90
N PRO A 64 6.85 -11.84 1.57
CA PRO A 64 7.59 -11.99 2.82
C PRO A 64 9.05 -11.56 2.63
N ALA A 65 9.49 -10.61 3.45
CA ALA A 65 10.84 -10.05 3.43
C ALA A 65 11.54 -10.36 4.75
N GLN A 66 12.70 -11.01 4.68
CA GLN A 66 13.53 -11.37 5.83
C GLN A 66 14.53 -10.25 6.15
N LEU A 67 14.45 -9.69 7.35
CA LEU A 67 15.43 -8.73 7.86
C LEU A 67 16.76 -9.42 8.21
N PRO A 68 17.89 -8.69 8.37
CA PRO A 68 19.18 -9.27 8.79
C PRO A 68 19.14 -10.02 10.12
N CYS A 69 18.20 -9.64 11.01
CA CYS A 69 17.92 -10.30 12.28
C CYS A 69 16.97 -11.51 12.15
N SER A 70 16.88 -12.11 10.95
CA SER A 70 16.06 -13.27 10.56
C SER A 70 14.53 -13.18 10.70
N HIS A 71 13.98 -12.12 11.31
CA HIS A 71 12.53 -11.92 11.38
C HIS A 71 11.92 -11.58 10.01
N VAL A 72 10.72 -12.12 9.74
CA VAL A 72 10.02 -12.00 8.45
C VAL A 72 8.73 -11.21 8.61
N PHE A 73 8.46 -10.30 7.67
CA PHE A 73 7.24 -9.50 7.62
C PHE A 73 6.82 -9.26 6.16
N CYS A 74 5.62 -8.71 5.92
CA CYS A 74 5.27 -8.19 4.59
C CYS A 74 6.28 -7.11 4.16
N PHE A 75 6.69 -7.11 2.89
CA PHE A 75 7.58 -6.07 2.35
C PHE A 75 7.05 -4.65 2.62
N LEU A 76 5.74 -4.42 2.42
CA LEU A 76 5.13 -3.11 2.68
C LEU A 76 5.07 -2.75 4.18
N CYS A 77 5.00 -3.72 5.09
CA CYS A 77 5.09 -3.50 6.52
C CYS A 77 6.51 -3.08 6.90
N VAL A 78 7.54 -3.77 6.40
CA VAL A 78 8.95 -3.37 6.60
C VAL A 78 9.17 -1.96 6.06
N LYS A 79 8.66 -1.65 4.87
CA LYS A 79 8.74 -0.31 4.27
C LYS A 79 8.09 0.77 5.13
N GLY A 80 6.96 0.46 5.77
CA GLY A 80 6.32 1.37 6.72
C GLY A 80 7.18 1.62 7.95
N VAL A 81 7.69 0.55 8.58
CA VAL A 81 8.54 0.63 9.77
C VAL A 81 9.87 1.34 9.49
N ALA A 82 10.47 1.10 8.33
CA ALA A 82 11.69 1.77 7.87
C ALA A 82 11.51 3.29 7.67
N ASN A 83 10.29 3.77 7.38
CA ASN A 83 10.00 5.20 7.33
C ASN A 83 9.74 5.83 8.71
N GLN A 84 9.64 5.02 9.76
CA GLN A 84 9.32 5.49 11.12
C GLN A 84 10.50 5.25 12.05
N SER A 85 10.65 4.02 12.57
CA SER A 85 11.66 3.68 13.58
C SER A 85 12.96 3.14 13.01
N LYS A 86 12.95 2.60 11.78
CA LYS A 86 14.10 1.91 11.16
C LYS A 86 14.62 0.72 11.97
N ARG A 87 13.78 0.12 12.81
CA ARG A 87 14.16 -1.02 13.67
C ARG A 87 13.16 -2.15 13.52
N CYS A 88 13.63 -3.39 13.60
CA CYS A 88 12.81 -4.58 13.58
C CYS A 88 11.70 -4.49 14.65
N PRO A 89 10.42 -4.72 14.31
CA PRO A 89 9.32 -4.71 15.28
C PRO A 89 9.46 -5.73 16.43
N MET A 90 10.17 -6.84 16.20
CA MET A 90 10.29 -7.94 17.17
C MET A 90 11.51 -7.80 18.07
N CYS A 91 12.70 -7.67 17.49
CA CYS A 91 13.97 -7.65 18.26
C CYS A 91 14.67 -6.29 18.32
N ARG A 92 14.09 -5.25 17.69
CA ARG A 92 14.65 -3.88 17.64
C ARG A 92 16.03 -3.78 16.99
N HIS A 93 16.49 -4.80 16.28
CA HIS A 93 17.70 -4.72 15.45
C HIS A 93 17.52 -3.67 14.35
N GLU A 94 18.59 -2.98 13.96
CA GLU A 94 18.52 -1.93 12.93
C GLU A 94 18.20 -2.51 11.55
N ILE A 95 17.38 -1.79 10.78
CA ILE A 95 17.07 -2.12 9.39
C ILE A 95 18.05 -1.32 8.50
N PRO A 96 18.90 -1.99 7.70
CA PRO A 96 19.84 -1.31 6.82
C PRO A 96 19.14 -0.32 5.88
N PRO A 97 19.74 0.85 5.60
CA PRO A 97 19.11 1.89 4.78
C PRO A 97 18.88 1.46 3.32
N ASP A 98 19.68 0.52 2.82
CA ASP A 98 19.60 -0.05 1.47
C ASP A 98 18.67 -1.27 1.36
N PHE A 99 18.13 -1.76 2.48
CA PHE A 99 17.26 -2.94 2.50
C PHE A 99 16.04 -2.81 1.58
N LEU A 100 15.46 -1.61 1.47
CA LEU A 100 14.28 -1.38 0.62
C LEU A 100 14.61 -1.41 -0.88
N GLU A 101 15.88 -1.21 -1.25
CA GLU A 101 16.35 -1.28 -2.63
C GLU A 101 16.68 -2.73 -3.02
N LYS A 102 17.22 -3.51 -2.08
CA LYS A 102 17.63 -4.90 -2.27
C LYS A 102 17.07 -5.80 -1.15
N PRO A 103 15.75 -6.00 -1.08
CA PRO A 103 15.15 -6.82 -0.02
C PRO A 103 15.46 -8.30 -0.23
N ARG A 104 15.73 -9.01 0.86
CA ARG A 104 15.78 -10.48 0.86
C ARG A 104 14.36 -11.02 0.96
N LEU A 105 13.75 -11.34 -0.18
CA LEU A 105 12.44 -11.98 -0.22
C LEU A 105 12.58 -13.47 0.09
N VAL A 106 11.64 -14.00 0.85
CA VAL A 106 11.46 -15.45 1.05
C VAL A 106 10.58 -15.91 -0.11
N GLU A 107 11.09 -16.83 -0.93
CA GLU A 107 10.27 -17.47 -1.97
C GLU A 107 9.27 -18.39 -1.27
N LEU A 108 8.02 -18.39 -1.74
CA LEU A 108 7.01 -19.35 -1.33
C LEU A 108 6.85 -20.28 -2.54
N GLU A 109 7.53 -21.42 -2.50
CA GLU A 109 7.72 -22.34 -3.63
C GLU A 109 6.42 -22.92 -4.24
N GLU A 110 5.24 -22.75 -3.62
CA GLU A 110 4.08 -23.60 -3.97
C GLU A 110 2.97 -22.96 -4.84
N LEU A 111 2.94 -21.64 -5.05
CA LEU A 111 1.83 -21.01 -5.81
C LEU A 111 1.91 -21.16 -7.35
N VAL A 112 2.98 -21.76 -7.88
CA VAL A 112 3.22 -21.85 -9.34
C VAL A 112 2.50 -23.06 -9.96
N LYS A 113 2.06 -24.04 -9.16
CA LYS A 113 1.52 -25.32 -9.68
C LYS A 113 0.03 -25.31 -9.99
N THR A 114 -0.75 -24.36 -9.46
CA THR A 114 -2.23 -24.35 -9.60
C THR A 114 -2.74 -23.41 -10.70
N ILE A 115 -1.90 -23.11 -11.70
CA ILE A 115 -2.27 -22.34 -12.89
C ILE A 115 -3.00 -23.26 -13.88
N GLN A 116 -4.19 -23.70 -13.51
CA GLN A 116 -5.18 -24.26 -14.44
C GLN A 116 -6.58 -23.76 -14.07
N VAL A 117 -6.84 -22.44 -14.06
CA VAL A 117 -8.19 -21.92 -13.78
C VAL A 117 -8.51 -20.61 -14.56
N THR A 118 -9.50 -20.75 -15.45
CA THR A 118 -10.53 -19.84 -16.02
C THR A 118 -10.27 -18.36 -16.38
N GLU A 119 -10.97 -17.91 -17.44
CA GLU A 119 -10.85 -16.64 -18.18
C GLU A 119 -11.20 -15.34 -17.39
N GLU A 120 -11.60 -15.44 -16.11
CA GLU A 120 -12.05 -14.29 -15.31
C GLU A 120 -10.93 -13.62 -14.49
N GLU A 121 -9.71 -14.16 -14.47
CA GLU A 121 -8.64 -13.72 -13.56
C GLU A 121 -7.62 -12.72 -14.13
N GLN A 122 -7.88 -12.12 -15.30
CA GLN A 122 -6.81 -11.38 -15.97
C GLN A 122 -6.61 -9.95 -15.45
N TYR A 123 -7.56 -9.31 -14.79
CA TYR A 123 -7.40 -7.90 -14.39
C TYR A 123 -6.59 -7.72 -13.10
N ARG A 124 -5.70 -6.73 -13.10
CA ARG A 124 -4.93 -6.28 -11.92
C ARG A 124 -4.99 -4.76 -11.81
N TRP A 125 -4.69 -4.28 -10.61
CA TRP A 125 -4.62 -2.85 -10.32
C TRP A 125 -3.17 -2.36 -10.40
N PHE A 126 -3.02 -1.17 -10.95
CA PHE A 126 -1.74 -0.53 -11.16
C PHE A 126 -1.74 0.93 -10.70
N TYR A 127 -0.59 1.43 -10.26
CA TYR A 127 -0.36 2.83 -9.94
C TYR A 127 0.84 3.41 -10.70
N GLU A 128 0.72 4.68 -11.06
CA GLU A 128 1.70 5.40 -11.87
C GLU A 128 2.99 5.64 -11.07
N GLY A 129 4.10 5.12 -11.59
CA GLY A 129 5.46 5.42 -11.15
C GLY A 129 6.13 6.48 -12.02
N ARG A 130 7.43 6.71 -11.77
CA ARG A 130 8.27 7.42 -12.75
C ARG A 130 8.41 6.55 -13.99
N ASN A 131 7.92 7.03 -15.14
CA ASN A 131 8.05 6.39 -16.45
C ASN A 131 7.52 4.94 -16.50
N GLY A 132 6.33 4.68 -15.98
CA GLY A 132 5.70 3.36 -16.09
C GLY A 132 4.78 3.04 -14.93
N TRP A 133 4.23 1.83 -14.96
CA TRP A 133 3.23 1.36 -14.01
C TRP A 133 3.81 0.33 -13.06
N TRP A 134 3.43 0.45 -11.79
CA TRP A 134 3.63 -0.57 -10.78
C TRP A 134 2.33 -1.29 -10.53
N GLN A 135 2.37 -2.60 -10.36
CA GLN A 135 1.21 -3.33 -9.88
C GLN A 135 1.09 -3.13 -8.37
N TYR A 136 -0.14 -3.02 -7.86
CA TYR A 136 -0.38 -3.17 -6.43
C TYR A 136 -0.06 -4.61 -5.99
N ASP A 137 0.27 -4.79 -4.71
CA ASP A 137 0.34 -6.14 -4.13
C ASP A 137 -1.04 -6.79 -4.11
N GLN A 138 -1.07 -8.10 -3.85
CA GLN A 138 -2.29 -8.90 -3.93
C GLN A 138 -3.39 -8.38 -2.98
N ARG A 139 -3.06 -8.06 -1.73
CA ARG A 139 -4.04 -7.63 -0.71
C ARG A 139 -4.68 -6.31 -1.10
N THR A 140 -3.85 -5.29 -1.38
CA THR A 140 -4.37 -3.98 -1.82
C THR A 140 -5.13 -4.06 -3.15
N SER A 141 -4.72 -4.95 -4.06
CA SER A 141 -5.46 -5.19 -5.30
C SER A 141 -6.86 -5.76 -5.04
N SER A 142 -6.99 -6.70 -4.10
CA SER A 142 -8.29 -7.28 -3.73
C SER A 142 -9.21 -6.24 -3.09
N GLU A 143 -8.69 -5.37 -2.22
CA GLU A 143 -9.45 -4.26 -1.64
C GLU A 143 -9.98 -3.31 -2.72
N LEU A 144 -9.10 -2.91 -3.66
CA LEU A 144 -9.47 -2.06 -4.80
C LEU A 144 -10.54 -2.72 -5.69
N GLU A 145 -10.34 -3.98 -6.07
CA GLU A 145 -11.27 -4.71 -6.93
C GLU A 145 -12.64 -4.89 -6.27
N THR A 146 -12.67 -5.20 -4.98
CA THR A 146 -13.91 -5.35 -4.21
C THR A 146 -14.69 -4.06 -4.18
N ALA A 147 -14.04 -2.95 -3.79
CA ALA A 147 -14.69 -1.64 -3.74
C ALA A 147 -15.17 -1.18 -5.13
N TYR A 148 -14.38 -1.42 -6.17
CA TYR A 148 -14.73 -1.07 -7.54
C TYR A 148 -15.93 -1.87 -8.06
N LYS A 149 -15.94 -3.20 -7.86
CA LYS A 149 -17.06 -4.08 -8.26
C LYS A 149 -18.35 -3.76 -7.50
N GLN A 150 -18.27 -3.30 -6.26
CA GLN A 150 -19.42 -2.81 -5.48
C GLN A 150 -19.94 -1.44 -5.94
N GLY A 151 -19.29 -0.80 -6.93
CA GLY A 151 -19.69 0.51 -7.42
C GLY A 151 -19.43 1.66 -6.45
N LEU A 152 -18.54 1.46 -5.46
CA LEU A 152 -18.13 2.55 -4.57
C LEU A 152 -17.40 3.63 -5.38
N ARG A 153 -17.54 4.90 -4.98
CA ARG A 153 -16.84 6.00 -5.64
C ARG A 153 -15.36 6.10 -5.23
N SER A 154 -15.04 5.64 -4.03
CA SER A 154 -13.69 5.62 -3.49
C SER A 154 -13.55 4.62 -2.35
N CYS A 155 -12.33 4.21 -2.03
CA CYS A 155 -12.01 3.45 -0.82
C CYS A 155 -10.74 3.98 -0.12
N GLU A 156 -10.55 3.59 1.13
CA GLU A 156 -9.34 3.88 1.91
C GLU A 156 -8.38 2.70 1.86
N LEU A 157 -7.08 2.97 1.70
CA LEU A 157 -6.03 1.95 1.61
C LEU A 157 -4.91 2.28 2.60
N LEU A 158 -4.42 1.28 3.34
CA LEU A 158 -3.24 1.42 4.18
C LEU A 158 -2.00 0.88 3.46
N ILE A 159 -1.15 1.78 2.96
CA ILE A 159 0.03 1.42 2.15
C ILE A 159 1.29 1.94 2.84
N ALA A 160 2.16 1.01 3.24
CA ALA A 160 3.44 1.30 3.91
C ALA A 160 3.31 2.30 5.07
N GLY A 161 2.30 2.10 5.92
CA GLY A 161 2.06 2.91 7.12
C GLY A 161 1.35 4.25 6.86
N PHE A 162 0.85 4.50 5.65
CA PHE A 162 0.10 5.73 5.34
C PHE A 162 -1.26 5.43 4.74
N LEU A 163 -2.25 6.24 5.15
CA LEU A 163 -3.60 6.19 4.60
C LEU A 163 -3.69 6.92 3.26
N TYR A 164 -4.21 6.21 2.28
CA TYR A 164 -4.53 6.70 0.95
C TYR A 164 -6.03 6.62 0.70
N ILE A 165 -6.52 7.50 -0.17
CA ILE A 165 -7.86 7.43 -0.75
C ILE A 165 -7.66 7.09 -2.23
N ALA A 166 -8.25 5.98 -2.68
CA ALA A 166 -8.38 5.65 -4.09
C ALA A 166 -9.72 6.19 -4.60
N ASP A 167 -9.68 7.17 -5.49
CA ASP A 167 -10.85 7.76 -6.14
C ASP A 167 -11.04 7.11 -7.52
N PHE A 168 -12.12 6.36 -7.69
CA PHE A 168 -12.43 5.65 -8.93
C PHE A 168 -13.06 6.56 -10.00
N GLY A 169 -13.62 7.71 -9.62
CA GLY A 169 -14.19 8.68 -10.56
C GLY A 169 -13.11 9.43 -11.33
N CYS A 170 -12.02 9.79 -10.66
CA CYS A 170 -10.86 10.44 -11.28
C CYS A 170 -9.70 9.48 -11.58
N MET A 171 -9.79 8.22 -11.14
CA MET A 171 -8.74 7.21 -11.27
C MET A 171 -7.40 7.70 -10.70
N LEU A 172 -7.44 8.17 -9.45
CA LEU A 172 -6.30 8.68 -8.69
C LEU A 172 -6.22 8.01 -7.31
N GLN A 173 -5.00 7.74 -6.84
CA GLN A 173 -4.72 7.57 -5.42
C GLN A 173 -4.16 8.88 -4.85
N LEU A 174 -4.58 9.24 -3.63
CA LEU A 174 -4.18 10.46 -2.92
C LEU A 174 -3.80 10.11 -1.49
N ARG A 175 -2.72 10.67 -0.94
CA ARG A 175 -2.44 10.52 0.49
C ARG A 175 -3.39 11.39 1.29
N ARG A 176 -4.06 10.81 2.30
CA ARG A 176 -5.14 11.48 3.06
C ARG A 176 -4.73 12.83 3.66
N ASN A 177 -3.54 12.87 4.25
CA ASN A 177 -3.01 14.05 4.93
C ASN A 177 -2.15 14.96 4.02
N ASP A 178 -1.95 14.58 2.76
CA ASP A 178 -1.10 15.31 1.81
C ASP A 178 -1.58 15.06 0.36
N PRO A 179 -2.57 15.84 -0.13
CA PRO A 179 -3.12 15.68 -1.47
C PRO A 179 -2.14 16.01 -2.62
N SER A 180 -0.97 16.59 -2.33
CA SER A 180 0.09 16.77 -3.32
C SER A 180 0.69 15.42 -3.74
N ARG A 181 0.69 14.45 -2.82
CA ARG A 181 1.10 13.06 -3.10
C ARG A 181 -0.05 12.30 -3.74
N ARG A 182 -0.12 12.42 -5.06
CA ARG A 182 -1.10 11.73 -5.90
C ARG A 182 -0.44 10.94 -7.02
N ARG A 183 -1.08 9.85 -7.44
CA ARG A 183 -0.68 9.04 -8.60
C ARG A 183 -1.93 8.61 -9.35
N LYS A 184 -1.86 8.48 -10.66
CA LYS A 184 -2.91 7.80 -11.41
C LYS A 184 -2.95 6.33 -11.02
N ILE A 185 -4.16 5.77 -11.03
CA ILE A 185 -4.39 4.34 -10.88
C ILE A 185 -5.14 3.83 -12.10
N LYS A 186 -4.99 2.55 -12.39
CA LYS A 186 -5.78 1.89 -13.44
C LYS A 186 -6.03 0.44 -13.12
N ARG A 187 -7.14 -0.07 -13.64
CA ARG A 187 -7.47 -1.49 -13.73
C ARG A 187 -7.18 -1.93 -15.17
N ASP A 188 -6.34 -2.93 -15.34
CA ASP A 188 -5.84 -3.35 -16.66
C ASP A 188 -5.46 -4.83 -16.65
N LEU A 189 -5.15 -5.43 -17.80
CA LEU A 189 -4.75 -6.83 -17.90
C LEU A 189 -3.44 -7.08 -17.14
N CYS A 190 -3.29 -8.26 -16.53
CA CYS A 190 -2.12 -8.63 -15.75
C CYS A 190 -0.85 -8.75 -16.61
N THR A 191 -1.03 -8.89 -17.92
CA THR A 191 0.02 -9.04 -18.93
C THR A 191 0.64 -7.72 -19.38
N ILE A 192 0.07 -6.57 -19.01
CA ILE A 192 0.63 -5.28 -19.45
C ILE A 192 2.08 -5.09 -18.95
N PRO A 193 2.90 -4.33 -19.70
CA PRO A 193 4.23 -3.96 -19.23
C PRO A 193 4.17 -3.25 -17.88
N LYS A 194 4.93 -3.78 -16.91
CA LYS A 194 4.99 -3.27 -15.54
C LYS A 194 6.43 -3.27 -15.03
N LYS A 195 6.74 -2.31 -14.15
CA LYS A 195 8.07 -2.19 -13.50
C LYS A 195 8.28 -3.28 -12.45
N GLY A 196 7.19 -3.71 -11.85
CA GLY A 196 7.11 -4.77 -10.86
C GLY A 196 5.92 -4.57 -9.93
N VAL A 197 5.99 -5.14 -8.72
CA VAL A 197 4.87 -5.23 -7.78
C VAL A 197 5.21 -4.50 -6.49
N ALA A 198 4.40 -3.54 -6.06
CA ALA A 198 4.55 -2.79 -4.80
C ALA A 198 5.93 -2.10 -4.58
N GLY A 199 6.70 -1.89 -5.64
CA GLY A 199 8.06 -1.35 -5.60
C GLY A 199 9.18 -2.39 -5.72
N LEU A 200 8.85 -3.68 -5.71
CA LEU A 200 9.75 -4.80 -5.99
C LEU A 200 9.89 -5.00 -7.51
N ARG A 201 11.10 -4.91 -8.05
CA ARG A 201 11.36 -5.07 -9.48
C ARG A 201 11.34 -6.55 -9.86
N LEU A 202 10.77 -6.87 -11.02
CA LEU A 202 10.65 -8.26 -11.51
C LEU A 202 11.96 -8.82 -12.09
N ASN A 203 12.88 -7.94 -12.49
CA ASN A 203 14.13 -8.34 -13.12
C ASN A 203 15.28 -7.73 -12.31
N GLY A 204 16.18 -8.56 -11.77
CA GLY A 204 17.43 -8.12 -11.12
C GLY A 204 18.42 -7.38 -12.04
N ARG A 205 18.00 -6.89 -13.21
CA ARG A 205 18.79 -5.98 -14.03
C ARG A 205 18.72 -4.60 -13.40
N ALA A 206 19.81 -4.18 -12.77
CA ALA A 206 20.05 -2.79 -12.43
C ALA A 206 19.85 -1.94 -13.69
N GLU A 207 18.84 -1.08 -13.71
CA GLU A 207 18.79 0.01 -14.68
C GLU A 207 19.95 0.96 -14.35
N GLU A 208 20.73 1.32 -15.37
CA GLU A 208 21.84 2.28 -15.26
C GLU A 208 21.41 3.58 -14.54
N PRO A 209 22.32 4.21 -13.78
CA PRO A 209 22.01 5.44 -13.08
C PRO A 209 21.62 6.54 -14.08
N ILE A 210 20.38 7.01 -13.97
CA ILE A 210 19.95 8.23 -14.63
C ILE A 210 20.78 9.37 -14.03
N VAL A 211 21.76 9.86 -14.78
CA VAL A 211 22.52 11.07 -14.47
C VAL A 211 21.50 12.18 -14.23
N ARG A 212 21.41 12.63 -12.98
CA ARG A 212 20.67 13.85 -12.65
C ARG A 212 21.54 15.01 -13.14
N GLU A 213 21.17 15.63 -14.26
CA GLU A 213 21.58 17.02 -14.49
C GLU A 213 21.03 17.85 -13.33
N ILE A 214 21.94 18.23 -12.43
CA ILE A 214 21.68 19.22 -11.40
C ILE A 214 21.52 20.53 -12.16
N ARG A 215 20.27 20.94 -12.43
CA ARG A 215 19.99 22.31 -12.81
C ARG A 215 20.43 23.19 -11.64
N GLY A 216 21.50 23.93 -11.87
CA GLY A 216 22.20 24.73 -10.89
C GLY A 216 21.29 25.68 -10.13
N ALA A 217 21.55 25.75 -8.85
CA ALA A 217 21.45 26.97 -8.09
C ALA A 217 22.78 27.15 -7.35
N GLU A 218 23.87 27.28 -8.10
CA GLU A 218 25.07 27.90 -7.55
C GLU A 218 24.78 29.38 -7.39
N ARG A 219 24.65 29.79 -6.14
CA ARG A 219 24.56 31.19 -5.73
C ARG A 219 25.96 31.78 -5.90
N PRO A 220 26.19 32.79 -6.74
CA PRO A 220 27.53 33.35 -6.90
C PRO A 220 28.00 33.93 -5.57
N ALA A 221 29.22 33.58 -5.18
CA ALA A 221 29.91 34.17 -4.04
C ALA A 221 30.13 35.67 -4.28
N SER A 222 29.89 36.48 -3.26
CA SER A 222 30.16 37.92 -3.29
C SER A 222 31.64 38.19 -3.57
N PRO A 223 31.99 39.23 -4.36
CA PRO A 223 33.39 39.55 -4.62
C PRO A 223 34.10 39.98 -3.34
N VAL A 224 35.23 39.35 -3.05
CA VAL A 224 36.21 39.80 -2.05
C VAL A 224 37.03 40.92 -2.69
N ASN A 225 36.87 42.14 -2.21
CA ASN A 225 37.74 43.26 -2.58
C ASN A 225 39.12 43.09 -1.93
N ASN A 226 40.10 42.63 -2.69
CA ASN A 226 41.51 42.76 -2.36
C ASN A 226 42.10 43.92 -3.18
N ALA A 227 42.17 45.11 -2.58
CA ALA A 227 43.05 46.17 -3.05
C ALA A 227 44.44 45.92 -2.45
N ALA A 228 45.39 45.56 -3.31
CA ALA A 228 46.79 45.46 -2.97
C ALA A 228 47.45 46.85 -2.92
N ASN A 229 48.44 46.96 -2.03
CA ASN A 229 49.32 48.09 -1.77
C ASN A 229 50.14 48.58 -2.98
N THR A 230 50.79 49.74 -2.75
CA THR A 230 51.98 50.34 -3.40
C THR A 230 51.63 51.56 -4.25
N THR A 231 51.98 52.80 -3.88
CA THR A 231 53.32 53.33 -3.58
C THR A 231 53.24 54.50 -2.60
#